data_AF-A0A2R6GEL2-F1
#
_entry.id   AF-A0A2R6GEL2-F1
#
_cell.length_a   1.000
_cell.length_b   1.000
_cell.length_c   1.000
_cell.angle_alpha   90.00
_cell.angle_beta   90.00
_cell.angle_gamma   90.00
#
_symmetry.space_group_name_H-M   'P 1'
#
loop_
_entity.id
_entity.type
_entity.pdbx_description
1 polymer ?
#
loop_
_entity_poly.entity_id
_entity_poly.type
_entity_poly.pdbx_seq_one_letter_code
_entity_poly.pdbx_strand_id
1 'polypeptide(L)'
;MSTQQNPIGTMFELQRSAIENSQRLVHQSLDAQTRGAELAVETIERSDTVREQGEDVTKAAVNAYFDALATAVPGDAEGVEGLRETVLEQFDVVGEVNEDAWEAGKEFAQRNAEAVEEFSEEYASMVDDAFDAFLQTHEQAESSTRQAADVVQQGTRTATEIAVESAEQAADAVEESAE
;
A
#
# COMPACT_ATOMS: atom_id res chain seq x y z
N MET A 1 -13.26 -5.58 39.14
CA MET A 1 -11.79 -5.50 39.04
C MET A 1 -11.46 -5.52 37.57
N SER A 2 -10.92 -4.40 37.09
CA SER A 2 -10.80 -4.08 35.67
C SER A 2 -9.77 -4.98 34.97
N THR A 3 -9.98 -5.21 33.69
CA THR A 3 -9.32 -6.09 32.70
C THR A 3 -7.78 -6.17 32.72
N GLN A 4 -7.10 -5.37 33.54
CA GLN A 4 -5.64 -5.28 33.71
C GLN A 4 -4.99 -6.37 34.59
N GLN A 5 -5.75 -7.24 35.27
CA GLN A 5 -5.15 -8.22 36.21
C GLN A 5 -5.05 -9.67 35.69
N ASN A 6 -5.51 -9.98 34.47
CA ASN A 6 -5.42 -11.34 33.93
C ASN A 6 -4.30 -11.43 32.86
N PRO A 7 -3.15 -12.08 33.14
CA PRO A 7 -2.01 -12.18 32.22
C PRO A 7 -2.37 -12.84 30.88
N ILE A 8 -3.44 -13.65 30.84
CA ILE A 8 -3.97 -14.22 29.60
C ILE A 8 -4.53 -13.11 28.70
N GLY A 9 -5.28 -12.14 29.25
CA GLY A 9 -5.84 -11.03 28.49
C GLY A 9 -4.77 -10.15 27.86
N THR A 10 -3.71 -9.82 28.61
CA THR A 10 -2.58 -9.04 28.08
C THR A 10 -1.88 -9.71 26.90
N MET A 11 -1.74 -11.05 26.93
CA MET A 11 -1.14 -11.79 25.81
C MET A 11 -2.01 -11.70 24.54
N PHE A 12 -3.34 -11.83 24.67
CA PHE A 12 -4.26 -11.70 23.55
C PHE A 12 -4.28 -10.28 22.96
N GLU A 13 -4.21 -9.24 23.80
CA GLU A 13 -4.09 -7.85 23.34
C GLU A 13 -2.79 -7.60 22.55
N LEU A 14 -1.67 -8.14 23.01
CA LEU A 14 -0.40 -8.06 22.27
C LEU A 14 -0.48 -8.76 20.92
N GLN A 15 -1.11 -9.94 20.86
CA GLN A 15 -1.33 -10.68 19.62
C GLN A 15 -2.22 -9.89 18.65
N ARG A 16 -3.36 -9.35 19.13
CA ARG A 16 -4.22 -8.48 18.33
C ARG A 16 -3.44 -7.30 17.73
N SER A 17 -2.69 -6.59 18.55
CA SER A 17 -1.93 -5.43 18.08
C SER A 17 -0.86 -5.82 17.04
N ALA A 18 -0.22 -6.97 17.19
CA ALA A 18 0.74 -7.47 16.19
C ALA A 18 0.05 -7.79 14.85
N ILE A 19 -1.15 -8.37 14.88
CA ILE A 19 -1.95 -8.71 13.70
C ILE A 19 -2.39 -7.43 12.97
N GLU A 20 -2.98 -6.46 13.69
CA GLU A 20 -3.39 -5.16 13.14
C GLU A 20 -2.22 -4.39 12.54
N ASN A 21 -1.04 -4.46 13.18
CA ASN A 21 0.16 -3.85 12.61
C ASN A 21 0.60 -4.55 11.32
N SER A 22 0.44 -5.87 11.23
CA SER A 22 0.78 -6.63 10.03
C SER A 22 -0.17 -6.28 8.88
N GLN A 23 -1.47 -6.18 9.15
CA GLN A 23 -2.48 -5.68 8.20
C GLN A 23 -2.11 -4.28 7.69
N ARG A 24 -1.78 -3.35 8.59
CA ARG A 24 -1.36 -2.00 8.21
C ARG A 24 -0.10 -2.00 7.33
N LEU A 25 0.86 -2.89 7.59
CA LEU A 25 2.05 -3.02 6.76
C LEU A 25 1.72 -3.52 5.35
N VAL A 26 0.75 -4.43 5.20
CA VAL A 26 0.28 -4.88 3.89
C VAL A 26 -0.33 -3.71 3.12
N HIS A 27 -1.25 -2.96 3.74
CA HIS A 27 -1.83 -1.74 3.14
C HIS A 27 -0.77 -0.74 2.72
N GLN A 28 0.18 -0.44 3.60
CA GLN A 28 1.28 0.48 3.28
C GLN A 28 2.13 0.00 2.10
N SER A 29 2.32 -1.31 1.96
CA SER A 29 3.05 -1.90 0.83
C SER A 29 2.27 -1.82 -0.48
N LEU A 30 0.94 -1.93 -0.45
CA LEU A 30 0.08 -1.77 -1.62
C LEU A 30 0.04 -0.30 -2.05
N ASP A 31 -0.20 0.62 -1.11
CA ASP A 31 -0.13 2.07 -1.32
C ASP A 31 1.20 2.50 -1.96
N ALA A 32 2.32 1.92 -1.49
CA ALA A 32 3.63 2.23 -2.04
C ALA A 32 3.78 1.77 -3.51
N GLN A 33 3.17 0.64 -3.89
CA GLN A 33 3.16 0.16 -5.26
C GLN A 33 2.28 1.03 -6.16
N THR A 34 1.07 1.37 -5.72
CA THR A 34 0.16 2.26 -6.44
C THR A 34 0.80 3.63 -6.68
N ARG A 35 1.34 4.26 -5.63
CA ARG A 35 2.08 5.54 -5.78
C ARG A 35 3.29 5.42 -6.70
N GLY A 36 3.97 4.29 -6.69
CA GLY A 36 5.07 4.02 -7.61
C GLY A 36 4.63 3.99 -9.07
N ALA A 37 3.47 3.39 -9.35
CA ALA A 37 2.87 3.36 -10.67
C ALA A 37 2.40 4.76 -11.12
N GLU A 38 1.73 5.51 -10.25
CA GLU A 38 1.33 6.90 -10.49
C GLU A 38 2.54 7.80 -10.82
N LEU A 39 3.62 7.70 -10.03
CA LEU A 39 4.86 8.45 -10.26
C LEU A 39 5.52 8.08 -11.60
N ALA A 40 5.42 6.82 -12.01
CA ALA A 40 5.93 6.39 -13.30
C ALA A 40 5.14 7.04 -14.45
N VAL A 41 3.81 7.08 -14.35
CA VAL A 41 2.93 7.78 -15.31
C VAL A 41 3.27 9.27 -15.36
N GLU A 42 3.36 9.93 -14.20
CA GLU A 42 3.71 11.36 -14.11
C GLU A 42 5.10 11.65 -14.71
N THR A 43 6.05 10.72 -14.57
CA THR A 43 7.39 10.84 -15.16
C THR A 43 7.35 10.73 -16.68
N ILE A 44 6.52 9.85 -17.23
CA ILE A 44 6.31 9.72 -18.67
C ILE A 44 5.67 11.00 -19.21
N GLU A 45 4.64 11.52 -18.55
CA GLU A 45 3.97 12.77 -18.94
C GLU A 45 4.93 13.96 -18.93
N ARG A 46 5.77 14.08 -17.88
CA ARG A 46 6.82 15.12 -17.83
C ARG A 46 7.84 14.96 -18.96
N SER A 47 8.20 13.73 -19.32
CA SER A 47 9.17 13.45 -20.39
C SER A 47 8.62 13.86 -21.75
N ASP A 48 7.33 13.67 -21.99
CA ASP A 48 6.64 14.10 -23.20
C ASP A 48 6.64 15.63 -23.34
N THR A 49 6.35 16.37 -22.27
CA THR A 49 6.43 17.84 -22.29
C THR A 49 7.85 18.37 -22.58
N VAL A 50 8.89 17.69 -22.10
CA VAL A 50 10.29 18.04 -22.41
C VAL A 50 10.62 17.72 -23.87
N ARG A 51 10.07 16.62 -24.42
CA ARG A 51 10.23 16.24 -25.83
C ARG A 51 9.66 17.30 -26.76
N GLU A 52 8.41 17.73 -26.53
CA GLU A 52 7.76 18.78 -27.34
C GLU A 52 8.63 20.06 -27.38
N GLN A 53 9.15 20.49 -26.23
CA GLN A 53 10.06 21.63 -26.15
C GLN A 53 11.39 21.39 -26.90
N GLY A 54 11.91 20.17 -26.88
CA GLY A 54 13.14 19.80 -27.58
C GLY A 54 12.99 19.79 -29.10
N GLU A 55 11.81 19.41 -29.59
CA GLU A 55 11.48 19.43 -31.02
C GLU A 55 11.51 20.87 -31.57
N ASP A 56 10.85 21.80 -30.87
CA ASP A 56 10.84 23.22 -31.22
C ASP A 56 12.26 23.81 -31.26
N VAL A 57 13.09 23.47 -30.27
CA VAL A 57 14.50 23.91 -30.22
C VAL A 57 15.30 23.35 -31.39
N THR A 58 15.09 22.08 -31.74
CA THR A 58 15.79 21.42 -32.86
C THR A 58 15.39 22.04 -34.19
N LYS A 59 14.08 22.25 -34.41
CA LYS A 59 13.55 22.95 -35.59
C LYS A 59 14.13 24.36 -35.68
N ALA A 60 14.20 25.11 -34.58
CA ALA A 60 14.80 26.44 -34.55
C ALA A 60 16.30 26.42 -34.92
N ALA A 61 17.06 25.43 -34.43
CA ALA A 61 18.48 25.28 -34.75
C ALA A 61 18.72 24.94 -36.23
N VAL A 62 17.89 24.04 -36.80
CA VAL A 62 17.93 23.71 -38.23
C VAL A 62 17.65 24.95 -39.07
N ASN A 63 16.63 25.74 -38.71
CA ASN A 63 16.33 27.00 -39.38
C ASN A 63 17.52 27.97 -39.35
N ALA A 64 18.12 28.20 -38.18
CA ALA A 64 19.27 29.08 -38.05
C ALA A 64 20.50 28.61 -38.86
N TYR A 65 20.71 27.29 -38.98
CA TYR A 65 21.77 26.72 -39.81
C TYR A 65 21.57 27.04 -41.30
N PHE A 66 20.35 26.83 -41.82
CA PHE A 66 20.03 27.13 -43.21
C PHE A 66 20.03 28.64 -43.51
N ASP A 67 19.62 29.49 -42.56
CA ASP A 67 19.72 30.96 -42.69
C ASP A 67 21.18 31.42 -42.88
N ALA A 68 22.12 30.81 -42.14
CA ALA A 68 23.54 31.08 -42.27
C ALA A 68 24.09 30.63 -43.64
N LEU A 69 23.64 29.47 -44.15
CA LEU A 69 24.01 28.97 -45.48
C LEU A 69 23.49 29.87 -46.61
N ALA A 70 22.23 30.30 -46.53
CA ALA A 70 21.63 31.21 -47.50
C ALA A 70 22.38 32.55 -47.57
N THR A 71 22.85 33.04 -46.43
CA THR A 71 23.69 34.25 -46.35
C THR A 71 25.07 34.05 -46.99
N ALA A 72 25.65 32.86 -46.86
CA ALA A 72 26.98 32.54 -47.39
C ALA A 72 26.99 32.31 -48.91
N VAL A 73 25.87 31.86 -49.50
CA VAL A 73 25.76 31.55 -50.93
C VAL A 73 24.52 32.22 -51.55
N PRO A 74 24.55 33.55 -51.78
CA PRO A 74 23.36 34.30 -52.22
C PRO A 74 22.87 33.92 -53.63
N GLY A 75 23.74 33.33 -54.46
CA GLY A 75 23.44 32.96 -55.84
C GLY A 75 22.63 31.66 -56.01
N ASP A 76 22.41 30.92 -54.92
CA ASP A 76 21.71 29.62 -54.92
C ASP A 76 20.66 29.53 -53.80
N ALA A 77 20.06 30.67 -53.43
CA ALA A 77 19.13 30.75 -52.31
C ALA A 77 17.91 29.81 -52.46
N GLU A 78 17.38 29.63 -53.68
CA GLU A 78 16.29 28.69 -53.96
C GLU A 78 16.69 27.22 -53.70
N GLY A 79 17.94 26.84 -54.04
CA GLY A 79 18.44 25.49 -53.77
C GLY A 79 18.61 25.22 -52.27
N VAL A 80 19.07 26.22 -51.51
CA VAL A 80 19.18 26.16 -50.05
C VAL A 80 17.80 26.07 -49.38
N GLU A 81 16.81 26.81 -49.88
CA GLU A 81 15.44 26.79 -49.37
C GLU A 81 14.75 25.43 -49.62
N GLY A 82 14.89 24.85 -50.81
CA GLY A 82 14.33 23.52 -51.10
C GLY A 82 14.96 22.40 -50.26
N LEU A 83 16.26 22.50 -49.96
CA LEU A 83 16.93 21.58 -49.03
C LEU A 83 16.44 21.76 -47.59
N ARG A 84 16.22 23.00 -47.15
CA ARG A 84 15.65 23.31 -45.84
C ARG A 84 14.26 22.69 -45.68
N GLU A 85 13.38 22.90 -46.67
CA GLU A 85 12.01 22.36 -46.64
C GLU A 85 12.02 20.83 -46.60
N THR A 86 12.85 20.18 -47.43
CA THR A 86 13.00 18.71 -47.42
C THR A 86 13.46 18.18 -46.05
N VAL A 87 14.40 18.86 -45.39
CA VAL A 87 14.89 18.45 -44.06
C VAL A 87 13.82 18.66 -43.00
N LEU A 88 13.09 19.78 -43.03
CA LEU A 88 12.01 20.05 -42.08
C LEU A 88 10.85 19.05 -42.26
N GLU A 89 10.46 18.74 -43.49
CA GLU A 89 9.42 17.75 -43.78
C GLU A 89 9.82 16.34 -43.27
N GLN A 90 11.10 15.96 -43.39
CA GLN A 90 11.60 14.73 -42.80
C GLN A 90 11.56 14.74 -41.27
N PHE A 91 11.85 15.89 -40.64
CA PHE A 91 11.70 16.03 -39.19
C PHE A 91 10.25 15.92 -38.74
N ASP A 92 9.32 16.51 -39.49
CA ASP A 92 7.88 16.47 -39.19
C ASP A 92 7.36 15.02 -39.30
N VAL A 93 7.68 14.30 -40.36
CA VAL A 93 7.27 12.88 -40.52
C VAL A 93 7.82 11.99 -39.39
N VAL A 94 9.08 12.21 -38.99
CA VAL A 94 9.66 11.47 -37.85
C VAL A 94 9.03 11.90 -36.53
N GLY A 95 8.71 13.18 -36.39
CA GLY A 95 8.00 13.76 -35.24
C GLY A 95 6.63 13.13 -35.03
N GLU A 96 5.80 13.06 -36.07
CA GLU A 96 4.47 12.46 -36.04
C GLU A 96 4.53 10.97 -35.64
N VAL A 97 5.42 10.18 -36.25
CA VAL A 97 5.60 8.77 -35.89
C VAL A 97 6.09 8.61 -34.44
N ASN A 98 6.92 9.55 -33.96
CA ASN A 98 7.39 9.54 -32.59
C ASN A 98 6.27 9.91 -31.61
N GLU A 99 5.45 10.91 -31.93
CA GLU A 99 4.30 11.36 -31.15
C GLU A 99 3.28 10.23 -30.97
N ASP A 100 2.89 9.56 -32.06
CA ASP A 100 1.98 8.40 -32.01
C ASP A 100 2.52 7.30 -31.07
N ALA A 101 3.83 7.03 -31.13
CA ALA A 101 4.47 6.04 -30.28
C ALA A 101 4.48 6.45 -28.80
N TRP A 102 4.68 7.74 -28.51
CA TRP A 102 4.60 8.30 -27.16
C TRP A 102 3.18 8.28 -26.62
N GLU A 103 2.18 8.64 -27.42
CA GLU A 103 0.77 8.59 -27.01
C GLU A 103 0.34 7.16 -26.69
N ALA A 104 0.65 6.20 -27.57
CA ALA A 104 0.40 4.79 -27.30
C ALA A 104 1.12 4.29 -26.02
N GLY A 105 2.34 4.77 -25.77
CA GLY A 105 3.11 4.49 -24.56
C GLY A 105 2.46 5.07 -23.29
N LYS A 106 1.99 6.31 -23.35
CA LYS A 106 1.26 7.00 -22.26
C LYS A 106 -0.02 6.26 -21.91
N GLU A 107 -0.86 5.97 -22.90
CA GLU A 107 -2.11 5.23 -22.70
C GLU A 107 -1.85 3.84 -22.12
N PHE A 108 -0.80 3.17 -22.59
CA PHE A 108 -0.40 1.89 -22.03
C PHE A 108 0.01 2.02 -20.56
N ALA A 109 0.85 3.00 -20.22
CA ALA A 109 1.29 3.23 -18.85
C ALA A 109 0.10 3.58 -17.92
N GLN A 110 -0.80 4.47 -18.36
CA GLN A 110 -2.01 4.85 -17.62
C GLN A 110 -2.90 3.64 -17.34
N ARG A 111 -3.22 2.85 -18.37
CA ARG A 111 -4.01 1.61 -18.19
C ARG A 111 -3.35 0.60 -17.25
N ASN A 112 -2.01 0.50 -17.26
CA ASN A 112 -1.32 -0.38 -16.32
C ASN A 112 -1.35 0.17 -14.89
N ALA A 113 -1.23 1.48 -14.71
CA ALA A 113 -1.34 2.10 -13.38
C ALA A 113 -2.74 1.91 -12.79
N GLU A 114 -3.79 2.16 -13.59
CA GLU A 114 -5.18 1.88 -13.21
C GLU A 114 -5.39 0.41 -12.83
N ALA A 115 -4.85 -0.53 -13.62
CA ALA A 115 -4.95 -1.95 -13.32
C ALA A 115 -4.21 -2.34 -12.02
N VAL A 116 -3.08 -1.68 -11.71
CA VAL A 116 -2.36 -1.88 -10.44
C VAL A 116 -3.17 -1.34 -9.26
N GLU A 117 -3.80 -0.18 -9.41
CA GLU A 117 -4.68 0.41 -8.41
C GLU A 117 -5.88 -0.51 -8.12
N GLU A 118 -6.63 -0.90 -9.14
CA GLU A 118 -7.79 -1.80 -9.03
C GLU A 118 -7.41 -3.13 -8.36
N PHE A 119 -6.32 -3.75 -8.81
CA PHE A 119 -5.81 -4.99 -8.20
C PHE A 119 -5.41 -4.79 -6.74
N SER A 120 -4.75 -3.67 -6.42
CA SER A 120 -4.30 -3.37 -5.06
C SER A 120 -5.48 -3.16 -4.12
N GLU A 121 -6.53 -2.47 -4.57
CA GLU A 121 -7.77 -2.28 -3.81
C GLU A 121 -8.50 -3.60 -3.57
N GLU A 122 -8.66 -4.42 -4.61
CA GLU A 122 -9.29 -5.75 -4.48
C GLU A 122 -8.52 -6.65 -3.52
N TYR A 123 -7.19 -6.68 -3.66
CA TYR A 123 -6.32 -7.47 -2.79
C TYR A 123 -6.33 -6.95 -1.35
N ALA A 124 -6.33 -5.63 -1.15
CA ALA A 124 -6.46 -5.02 0.17
C ALA A 124 -7.77 -5.43 0.86
N SER A 125 -8.90 -5.36 0.14
CA SER A 125 -10.21 -5.79 0.66
C SER A 125 -10.20 -7.27 1.05
N MET A 126 -9.65 -8.14 0.19
CA MET A 126 -9.56 -9.58 0.49
C MET A 126 -8.71 -9.84 1.75
N VAL A 127 -7.60 -9.12 1.89
CA VAL A 127 -6.72 -9.21 3.04
C VAL A 127 -7.44 -8.75 4.31
N ASP A 128 -8.19 -7.65 4.25
CA ASP A 128 -8.98 -7.13 5.37
C ASP A 128 -10.02 -8.13 5.85
N ASP A 129 -10.81 -8.70 4.93
CA ASP A 129 -11.79 -9.73 5.25
C ASP A 129 -11.15 -10.95 5.94
N ALA A 130 -9.96 -11.35 5.47
CA ALA A 130 -9.21 -12.46 6.07
C ALA A 130 -8.70 -12.12 7.48
N PHE A 131 -8.19 -10.90 7.70
CA PHE A 131 -7.75 -10.44 9.02
C PHE A 131 -8.92 -10.32 10.00
N ASP A 132 -10.06 -9.80 9.56
CA ASP A 132 -11.27 -9.69 10.38
C ASP A 132 -11.81 -11.05 10.80
N ALA A 133 -11.88 -12.02 9.86
CA ALA A 133 -12.27 -13.39 10.17
C ALA A 133 -11.31 -14.05 11.17
N PHE A 134 -10.00 -13.80 11.01
CA PHE A 134 -8.98 -14.28 11.93
C PHE A 134 -9.12 -13.68 13.33
N LEU A 135 -9.29 -12.35 13.44
CA LEU A 135 -9.47 -11.64 14.70
C LEU A 135 -10.74 -12.09 15.43
N GLN A 136 -11.85 -12.27 14.70
CA GLN A 136 -13.10 -12.77 15.27
C GLN A 136 -12.95 -14.18 15.86
N THR A 137 -12.19 -15.05 15.18
CA THR A 137 -11.88 -16.39 15.70
C THR A 137 -11.03 -16.29 16.97
N HIS A 138 -10.07 -15.37 16.99
CA HIS A 138 -9.20 -15.12 18.13
C HIS A 138 -9.96 -14.58 19.35
N GLU A 139 -10.93 -13.70 19.13
CA GLU A 139 -11.83 -13.19 20.16
C GLU A 139 -12.69 -14.28 20.81
N GLN A 140 -13.22 -15.20 20.00
CA GLN A 140 -13.94 -16.35 20.53
C GLN A 140 -13.04 -17.25 21.38
N ALA A 141 -11.80 -17.48 20.94
CA ALA A 141 -10.81 -18.24 21.70
C ALA A 141 -10.45 -17.56 23.02
N GLU A 142 -10.25 -16.26 23.02
CA GLU A 142 -9.99 -15.44 24.21
C GLU A 142 -11.15 -15.52 25.20
N SER A 143 -12.40 -15.36 24.72
CA SER A 143 -13.61 -15.47 25.53
C SER A 143 -13.75 -16.85 26.18
N SER A 144 -13.58 -17.93 25.39
CA SER A 144 -13.62 -19.31 25.88
C SER A 144 -12.53 -19.58 26.92
N THR A 145 -11.31 -19.09 26.68
CA THR A 145 -10.18 -19.25 27.60
C THR A 145 -10.41 -18.50 28.91
N ARG A 146 -10.93 -17.27 28.85
CA ARG A 146 -11.30 -16.51 30.05
C ARG A 146 -12.39 -17.20 30.86
N GLN A 147 -13.42 -17.71 30.20
CA GLN A 147 -14.49 -18.44 30.87
C GLN A 147 -13.96 -19.70 31.55
N ALA A 148 -13.10 -20.47 30.90
CA ALA A 148 -12.46 -21.65 31.50
C ALA A 148 -11.61 -21.27 32.72
N ALA A 149 -10.83 -20.18 32.64
CA ALA A 149 -10.04 -19.68 33.75
C ALA A 149 -10.90 -19.25 34.94
N ASP A 150 -12.02 -18.56 34.68
CA ASP A 150 -12.96 -18.13 35.71
C ASP A 150 -13.63 -19.33 36.41
N VAL A 151 -14.00 -20.38 35.66
CA VAL A 151 -14.55 -21.63 36.21
C VAL A 151 -13.54 -22.30 37.15
N VAL A 152 -12.27 -22.40 36.75
CA VAL A 152 -11.21 -22.97 37.59
C VAL A 152 -10.99 -22.15 38.86
N GLN A 153 -11.00 -20.82 38.76
CA GLN A 153 -10.85 -19.93 39.91
C GLN A 153 -12.03 -20.04 40.87
N GLN A 154 -13.26 -20.10 40.37
CA GLN A 154 -14.45 -20.30 41.20
C GLN A 154 -14.41 -21.66 41.90
N GLY A 155 -14.10 -22.75 41.19
CA GLY A 155 -13.99 -24.08 41.79
C GLY A 155 -12.93 -24.16 42.88
N THR A 156 -11.79 -23.49 42.68
CA THR A 156 -10.71 -23.40 43.69
C THR A 156 -11.17 -22.62 44.92
N ARG A 157 -11.89 -21.50 44.73
CA ARG A 157 -12.44 -20.71 45.84
C ARG A 157 -13.46 -21.52 46.63
N THR A 158 -14.40 -22.17 45.96
CA THR A 158 -15.41 -23.04 46.59
C THR A 158 -14.76 -24.20 47.35
N ALA A 159 -13.75 -24.86 46.79
CA ALA A 159 -13.02 -25.92 47.49
C ALA A 159 -12.30 -25.40 48.74
N THR A 160 -11.77 -24.18 48.69
CA THR A 160 -11.12 -23.52 49.84
C THR A 160 -12.14 -23.17 50.92
N GLU A 161 -13.30 -22.61 50.55
CA GLU A 161 -14.40 -22.30 51.46
C GLU A 161 -14.88 -23.58 52.18
N ILE A 162 -15.14 -24.66 51.43
CA ILE A 162 -15.53 -25.96 52.01
C ILE A 162 -14.46 -26.47 52.98
N ALA A 163 -13.17 -26.37 52.62
CA ALA A 163 -12.09 -26.84 53.49
C ALA A 163 -12.00 -26.05 54.81
N VAL A 164 -12.22 -24.73 54.77
CA VAL A 164 -12.27 -23.88 55.97
C VAL A 164 -13.46 -24.25 56.83
N GLU A 165 -14.66 -24.32 56.26
CA GLU A 165 -15.89 -24.63 56.97
C GLU A 165 -15.86 -26.02 57.63
N SER A 166 -15.24 -27.00 56.94
CA SER A 166 -14.99 -28.35 57.47
C SER A 166 -14.04 -28.34 58.67
N ALA A 167 -13.01 -27.49 58.63
CA ALA A 167 -12.03 -27.37 59.72
C ALA A 167 -12.64 -26.67 60.95
N GLU A 168 -13.47 -25.67 60.74
CA GLU A 168 -14.23 -24.99 61.80
C GLU A 168 -15.19 -25.96 62.50
N GLN A 169 -16.01 -26.72 61.75
CA GLN A 169 -16.89 -27.73 62.35
C GLN A 169 -16.13 -28.79 63.16
N ALA A 170 -14.96 -29.21 62.69
CA ALA A 170 -14.13 -30.16 63.41
C ALA A 170 -13.56 -29.57 64.70
N ALA A 171 -13.22 -28.28 64.72
CA ALA A 171 -12.77 -27.58 65.92
C ALA A 171 -13.91 -27.44 66.94
N ASP A 172 -15.08 -27.00 66.51
CA ASP A 172 -16.27 -26.84 67.36
C ASP A 172 -16.68 -28.17 68.02
N ALA A 173 -16.69 -29.28 67.25
CA ALA A 173 -17.04 -30.60 67.77
C ALA A 173 -16.05 -31.13 68.82
N VAL A 174 -14.77 -30.74 68.71
CA VAL A 174 -13.74 -31.08 69.69
C VAL A 174 -13.91 -30.24 70.97
N GLU A 175 -14.30 -28.97 70.84
CA GLU A 175 -14.55 -28.08 71.97
C GLU A 175 -15.80 -28.51 72.76
N GLU A 176 -16.90 -28.86 72.08
CA GLU A 176 -18.13 -29.37 72.70
C GLU A 176 -17.93 -30.72 73.41
N SER A 177 -17.01 -31.55 72.93
CA SER A 177 -16.67 -32.84 73.57
C SER A 177 -15.77 -32.69 74.81
N ALA A 178 -15.22 -31.50 75.07
CA ALA A 178 -14.30 -31.23 76.17
C ALA A 178 -14.95 -30.55 77.40
N GLU A 179 -16.20 -30.08 77.27
CA GLU A 179 -17.06 -29.60 78.37
C GLU A 179 -17.86 -30.73 79.04
#